data_AF-S0G0G6-F1
#
_entry.id   AF-S0G0G6-F1
#
_cell.length_a   1.000
_cell.length_b   1.000
_cell.length_c   1.000
_cell.angle_alpha   90.00
_cell.angle_beta   90.00
_cell.angle_gamma   90.00
#
_symmetry.space_group_name_H-M   'P 1'
#
loop_
_entity.id
_entity.type
_entity.pdbx_description
1 polymer ?
#
loop_
_entity_poly.entity_id
_entity_poly.type
_entity_poly.pdbx_seq_one_letter_code
_entity_poly.pdbx_strand_id
1 'polypeptide(L)'
;METQLVEHKKSFGKEVIISLAAFANTEGGSVVVGVDDDGNPCGLEVGPETVQRYLNEIKVATYPQLVPKARVHVNLSYHFDGSLERRERWQYPMEALRELLLNAVVHRDYKNPSDIVIKIFDDRIIFTNPGKLYGNLQIEDLQRNDYVSSIRNRLLAEAFFLMGDIERYGTGFVRIREVLSSYTEIGFKIEEIGDFFKAELHQTGSTSSPITPHDTPHDTPHVEKLLLCCEKPAGREQLQEKLGIRDRKYFYKTFLRPALKTGLLEMTIPEKPRSKLQKYQLTEAGRQWLAGRGQS
;
A
#
# COMPACT_ATOMS: atom_id res chain seq x y z
N MET A 1 8.56 5.44 -22.69
CA MET A 1 8.59 6.24 -23.94
C MET A 1 7.20 6.79 -24.16
N GLU A 2 7.03 8.10 -23.98
CA GLU A 2 5.83 8.80 -24.44
C GLU A 2 5.68 8.60 -25.95
N THR A 3 4.49 8.20 -26.38
CA THR A 3 4.11 8.12 -27.79
C THR A 3 3.03 9.16 -28.03
N GLN A 4 2.82 9.59 -29.28
CA GLN A 4 1.81 10.61 -29.64
C GLN A 4 0.38 10.33 -29.12
N LEU A 5 0.10 9.11 -28.66
CA LEU A 5 -1.21 8.64 -28.22
C LEU A 5 -1.24 8.19 -26.73
N VAL A 6 -0.13 8.30 -25.98
CA VAL A 6 -0.07 7.85 -24.58
C VAL A 6 0.69 8.86 -23.72
N GLU A 7 0.02 9.40 -22.69
CA GLU A 7 0.61 10.33 -21.72
C GLU A 7 0.61 9.75 -20.30
N HIS A 8 1.70 9.93 -19.56
CA HIS A 8 1.83 9.43 -18.19
C HIS A 8 1.66 10.56 -17.17
N LYS A 9 0.98 10.28 -16.07
CA LYS A 9 0.81 11.20 -14.95
C LYS A 9 1.00 10.48 -13.63
N LYS A 10 1.70 11.12 -12.69
CA LYS A 10 1.99 10.55 -11.37
C LYS A 10 0.74 10.44 -10.49
N SER A 11 -0.21 11.36 -10.66
CA SER A 11 -1.47 11.40 -9.92
C SER A 11 -2.61 11.95 -10.76
N PHE A 12 -3.84 11.73 -10.31
CA PHE A 12 -5.02 12.30 -10.95
C PHE A 12 -5.19 13.75 -10.54
N GLY A 13 -5.48 14.62 -11.52
CA GLY A 13 -5.74 16.04 -11.29
C GLY A 13 -6.06 16.77 -12.58
N LYS A 14 -6.07 18.10 -12.54
CA LYS A 14 -6.44 18.96 -13.67
C LYS A 14 -5.64 18.67 -14.95
N GLU A 15 -4.37 18.29 -14.81
CA GLU A 15 -3.51 17.95 -15.95
C GLU A 15 -4.04 16.74 -16.74
N VAL A 16 -4.54 15.71 -16.07
CA VAL A 16 -5.16 14.53 -16.73
C VAL A 16 -6.37 14.96 -17.59
N ILE A 17 -7.18 15.89 -17.08
CA ILE A 17 -8.37 16.37 -17.78
C ILE A 17 -7.98 17.18 -19.03
N ILE A 18 -6.94 18.01 -18.92
CA ILE A 18 -6.40 18.77 -20.06
C ILE A 18 -5.87 17.82 -21.14
N SER A 19 -5.10 16.81 -20.76
CA SER A 19 -4.60 15.77 -21.66
C SER A 19 -5.72 15.02 -22.38
N LEU A 20 -6.76 14.59 -21.64
CA LEU A 20 -7.92 13.90 -22.23
C LEU A 20 -8.70 14.80 -23.20
N ALA A 21 -8.86 16.08 -22.88
CA ALA A 21 -9.50 17.04 -23.78
C ALA A 21 -8.67 17.29 -25.05
N ALA A 22 -7.34 17.36 -24.93
CA ALA A 22 -6.44 17.46 -26.06
C ALA A 22 -6.50 16.21 -26.95
N PHE A 23 -6.53 15.01 -26.37
CA PHE A 23 -6.68 13.74 -27.10
C PHE A 23 -8.04 13.60 -27.79
N ALA A 24 -9.12 14.08 -27.17
CA ALA A 24 -10.44 14.08 -27.81
C ALA A 24 -10.54 15.01 -29.03
N ASN A 25 -9.70 16.05 -29.10
CA ASN A 25 -9.61 16.95 -30.25
C ASN A 25 -8.66 16.45 -31.35
N THR A 26 -8.01 15.30 -31.16
CA THR A 26 -7.05 14.68 -32.09
C THR A 26 -7.51 13.26 -32.45
N GLU A 27 -6.60 12.36 -32.85
CA GLU A 27 -6.93 10.96 -33.23
C GLU A 27 -7.28 10.06 -32.03
N GLY A 28 -7.47 10.64 -30.84
CA GLY A 28 -7.65 9.92 -29.58
C GLY A 28 -6.33 9.74 -28.83
N GLY A 29 -6.40 9.02 -27.70
CA GLY A 29 -5.24 8.79 -26.86
C GLY A 29 -5.61 8.18 -25.52
N SER A 30 -4.58 7.83 -24.74
CA SER A 30 -4.70 7.24 -23.41
C SER A 30 -3.88 8.04 -22.41
N VAL A 31 -4.43 8.26 -21.22
CA VAL A 31 -3.69 8.83 -20.09
C VAL A 31 -3.53 7.75 -19.03
N VAL A 32 -2.28 7.44 -18.67
CA VAL A 32 -1.94 6.48 -17.64
C VAL A 32 -1.65 7.24 -16.35
N VAL A 33 -2.43 6.98 -15.30
CA VAL A 33 -2.33 7.68 -14.02
C VAL A 33 -1.69 6.75 -12.98
N GLY A 34 -0.77 7.29 -12.19
CA GLY A 34 0.02 6.53 -11.21
C GLY A 34 1.40 6.09 -11.73
N VAL A 35 1.92 6.74 -12.77
CA VAL A 35 3.19 6.38 -13.43
C VAL A 35 4.06 7.63 -13.60
N ASP A 36 5.37 7.50 -13.42
CA ASP A 36 6.32 8.58 -13.62
C ASP A 36 6.62 8.80 -15.11
N ASP A 37 7.38 9.85 -15.38
CA ASP A 37 7.74 10.27 -16.73
C ASP A 37 8.60 9.21 -17.44
N ASP A 38 9.23 8.32 -16.67
CA ASP A 38 10.05 7.20 -17.16
C ASP A 38 9.25 5.90 -17.36
N GLY A 39 7.97 5.86 -16.96
CA GLY A 39 7.10 4.69 -17.07
C GLY A 39 7.06 3.79 -15.83
N ASN A 40 7.68 4.20 -14.72
CA ASN A 40 7.65 3.44 -13.46
C ASN A 40 6.42 3.78 -12.62
N PRO A 41 5.78 2.79 -11.98
CA PRO A 41 4.65 3.05 -11.08
C PRO A 41 5.04 3.91 -9.88
N CYS A 42 4.30 5.01 -9.66
CA CYS A 42 4.49 5.95 -8.54
C CYS A 42 3.69 5.58 -7.28
N GLY A 43 2.81 4.58 -7.39
CA GLY A 43 1.79 4.28 -6.39
C GLY A 43 0.60 5.25 -6.50
N LEU A 44 -0.58 4.71 -6.78
CA LEU A 44 -1.85 5.45 -6.79
C LEU A 44 -2.81 4.75 -5.85
N GLU A 45 -3.34 5.47 -4.86
CA GLU A 45 -4.39 4.96 -3.99
C GLU A 45 -5.71 4.90 -4.79
N VAL A 46 -6.08 3.71 -5.24
CA VAL A 46 -7.33 3.45 -5.97
C VAL A 46 -8.29 2.71 -5.05
N GLY A 47 -9.31 3.42 -4.55
CA GLY A 47 -10.45 2.84 -3.87
C GLY A 47 -11.58 2.45 -4.84
N PRO A 48 -12.63 1.77 -4.36
CA PRO A 48 -13.73 1.27 -5.20
C PRO A 48 -14.44 2.37 -5.99
N GLU A 49 -14.52 3.58 -5.43
CA GLU A 49 -15.16 4.73 -6.07
C GLU A 49 -14.18 5.64 -6.82
N THR A 50 -12.87 5.40 -6.71
CA THR A 50 -11.86 6.34 -7.22
C THR A 50 -11.95 6.51 -8.73
N VAL A 51 -12.15 5.41 -9.46
CA VAL A 51 -12.33 5.44 -10.92
C VAL A 51 -13.60 6.21 -11.28
N GLN A 52 -14.71 5.92 -10.59
CA GLN A 52 -15.99 6.58 -10.83
C GLN A 52 -15.94 8.08 -10.52
N ARG A 53 -15.23 8.45 -9.45
CA ARG A 53 -14.97 9.84 -9.06
C ARG A 53 -14.19 10.58 -10.14
N TYR A 54 -13.11 9.99 -10.64
CA TYR A 54 -12.29 10.58 -11.72
C TYR A 54 -13.09 10.74 -13.01
N LEU A 55 -13.87 9.74 -13.40
CA LEU A 55 -14.77 9.83 -14.55
C LEU A 55 -15.80 10.95 -14.39
N ASN A 56 -16.39 11.09 -13.19
CA ASN A 56 -17.34 12.15 -12.91
C ASN A 56 -16.67 13.53 -12.93
N GLU A 57 -15.45 13.66 -12.41
CA GLU A 57 -14.70 14.91 -12.41
C GLU A 57 -14.34 15.35 -13.84
N ILE A 58 -13.92 14.43 -14.71
CA ILE A 58 -13.69 14.70 -16.13
C ILE A 58 -14.99 15.16 -16.81
N LYS A 59 -16.11 14.48 -16.53
CA LYS A 59 -17.42 14.81 -17.11
C LYS A 59 -17.89 16.21 -16.72
N VAL A 60 -17.67 16.61 -15.47
CA VAL A 60 -18.07 17.95 -14.97
C VAL A 60 -17.12 19.04 -15.46
N ALA A 61 -15.83 18.72 -15.64
CA ALA A 61 -14.80 19.69 -16.01
C ALA A 61 -14.66 19.93 -17.53
N THR A 62 -15.39 19.20 -18.39
CA THR A 62 -15.27 19.28 -19.86
C THR A 62 -16.59 19.69 -20.52
N TYR A 63 -16.49 20.50 -21.58
CA TYR A 63 -17.62 20.85 -22.46
C TYR A 63 -17.18 20.77 -23.93
N PRO A 64 -17.81 19.94 -24.78
CA PRO A 64 -18.86 18.96 -24.46
C PRO A 64 -18.38 17.88 -23.48
N GLN A 65 -19.34 17.23 -22.79
CA GLN A 65 -19.01 16.25 -21.74
C GLN A 65 -18.22 15.07 -22.29
N LEU A 66 -17.04 14.83 -21.72
CA LEU A 66 -16.13 13.77 -22.12
C LEU A 66 -16.30 12.56 -21.18
N VAL A 67 -16.54 11.37 -21.75
CA VAL A 67 -16.71 10.11 -21.00
C VAL A 67 -15.66 9.09 -21.49
N PRO A 68 -14.46 9.06 -20.89
CA PRO A 68 -13.41 8.14 -21.31
C PRO A 68 -13.65 6.72 -20.77
N LYS A 69 -13.10 5.72 -21.45
CA LYS A 69 -13.06 4.34 -20.95
C LYS A 69 -11.88 4.17 -20.00
N ALA A 70 -12.14 3.81 -18.74
CA ALA A 70 -11.10 3.57 -17.74
C ALA A 70 -10.80 2.07 -17.56
N ARG A 71 -9.52 1.71 -17.38
CA ARG A 71 -9.05 0.36 -17.03
C ARG A 71 -8.03 0.48 -15.89
N VAL A 72 -8.16 -0.36 -14.87
CA VAL A 72 -7.21 -0.42 -13.74
C VAL A 72 -6.26 -1.59 -13.99
N HIS A 73 -4.96 -1.35 -13.98
CA HIS A 73 -3.94 -2.39 -14.07
C HIS A 73 -3.34 -2.65 -12.69
N VAL A 74 -3.36 -3.90 -12.23
CA VAL A 74 -2.69 -4.38 -11.00
C VAL A 74 -1.55 -5.30 -11.45
N ASN A 75 -0.36 -5.19 -10.84
CA ASN A 75 0.83 -5.93 -11.28
C ASN A 75 0.64 -7.46 -11.22
N LEU A 76 1.12 -8.12 -12.27
CA LEU A 76 1.16 -9.58 -12.46
C LEU A 76 2.41 -10.16 -11.79
N SER A 77 2.34 -11.34 -11.15
CA SER A 77 3.53 -12.10 -10.73
C SER A 77 3.66 -13.41 -11.48
N TYR A 78 4.86 -14.00 -11.46
CA TYR A 78 5.21 -15.20 -12.21
C TYR A 78 5.37 -16.40 -11.27
N HIS A 79 4.74 -17.53 -11.59
CA HIS A 79 4.91 -18.80 -10.90
C HIS A 79 5.60 -19.81 -11.82
N PHE A 80 6.63 -20.50 -11.31
CA PHE A 80 7.32 -21.58 -12.03
C PHE A 80 7.02 -22.90 -11.30
N ASP A 81 6.16 -23.75 -11.88
CA ASP A 81 5.74 -25.03 -11.29
C ASP A 81 6.56 -26.25 -11.77
N GLY A 82 7.70 -26.01 -12.43
CA GLY A 82 8.55 -27.07 -12.95
C GLY A 82 8.01 -27.76 -14.22
N SER A 83 6.91 -27.30 -14.80
CA SER A 83 6.45 -27.71 -16.14
C SER A 83 6.96 -26.74 -17.22
N LEU A 84 7.18 -27.23 -18.44
CA LEU A 84 7.58 -26.43 -19.62
C LEU A 84 6.46 -25.50 -20.13
N GLU A 85 5.27 -25.54 -19.52
CA GLU A 85 4.14 -24.70 -19.88
C GLU A 85 3.98 -23.54 -18.89
N ARG A 86 4.30 -22.33 -19.37
CA ARG A 86 4.11 -21.08 -18.63
C ARG A 86 2.63 -20.78 -18.48
N ARG A 87 2.09 -20.89 -17.27
CA ARG A 87 0.72 -20.45 -16.94
C ARG A 87 0.74 -19.14 -16.17
N GLU A 88 0.08 -18.13 -16.71
CA GLU A 88 -0.12 -16.85 -16.02
C GLU A 88 -1.09 -17.05 -14.86
N ARG A 89 -0.68 -16.66 -13.65
CA ARG A 89 -1.56 -16.64 -12.47
C ARG A 89 -1.37 -15.33 -11.72
N TRP A 90 -2.44 -14.82 -11.13
CA TRP A 90 -2.37 -13.61 -10.29
C TRP A 90 -1.51 -13.87 -9.06
N GLN A 91 -0.79 -12.83 -8.59
CA GLN A 91 0.07 -12.89 -7.41
C GLN A 91 -0.69 -13.19 -6.12
N TYR A 92 -1.89 -12.62 -6.02
CA TYR A 92 -2.83 -12.91 -4.95
C TYR A 92 -4.08 -13.49 -5.59
N PRO A 93 -4.72 -14.48 -4.95
CA PRO A 93 -5.96 -15.04 -5.47
C PRO A 93 -7.06 -13.96 -5.52
N MET A 94 -7.60 -13.74 -6.72
CA MET A 94 -8.62 -12.71 -6.94
C MET A 94 -9.90 -13.01 -6.16
N GLU A 95 -10.21 -14.29 -5.97
CA GLU A 95 -11.33 -14.78 -5.17
C GLU A 95 -11.16 -14.37 -3.70
N ALA A 96 -9.96 -14.52 -3.14
CA ALA A 96 -9.68 -14.11 -1.76
C ALA A 96 -9.72 -12.58 -1.60
N LEU A 97 -9.19 -11.83 -2.57
CA LEU A 97 -9.26 -10.37 -2.57
C LEU A 97 -10.70 -9.86 -2.66
N ARG A 98 -11.50 -10.47 -3.53
CA ARG A 98 -12.93 -10.15 -3.66
C ARG A 98 -13.67 -10.42 -2.35
N GLU A 99 -13.42 -11.56 -1.72
CA GLU A 99 -14.05 -11.91 -0.45
C GLU A 99 -13.62 -10.97 0.69
N LEU A 100 -12.34 -10.58 0.76
CA LEU A 100 -11.85 -9.59 1.72
C LEU A 100 -12.48 -8.21 1.51
N LEU A 101 -12.66 -7.79 0.26
CA LEU A 101 -13.33 -6.53 -0.07
C LEU A 101 -14.81 -6.55 0.34
N LEU A 102 -15.52 -7.64 0.03
CA LEU A 102 -16.92 -7.82 0.43
C LEU A 102 -17.05 -7.82 1.96
N ASN A 103 -16.18 -8.55 2.66
CA ASN A 103 -16.15 -8.57 4.12
C ASN A 103 -15.89 -7.16 4.70
N ALA A 104 -14.99 -6.38 4.07
CA ALA A 104 -14.73 -5.01 4.50
C ALA A 104 -15.99 -4.15 4.40
N VAL A 105 -16.74 -4.22 3.29
CA VAL A 105 -17.97 -3.44 3.11
C VAL A 105 -19.07 -3.90 4.06
N VAL A 106 -19.36 -5.21 4.12
CA VAL A 106 -20.48 -5.76 4.90
C VAL A 106 -20.29 -5.57 6.41
N HIS A 107 -19.05 -5.74 6.90
CA HIS A 107 -18.76 -5.67 8.33
C HIS A 107 -18.30 -4.28 8.80
N ARG A 108 -18.19 -3.29 7.89
CA ARG A 108 -17.82 -1.91 8.23
C ARG A 108 -18.72 -1.35 9.32
N ASP A 109 -18.13 -0.69 10.31
CA ASP A 109 -18.88 0.19 11.20
C ASP A 109 -19.20 1.51 10.50
N TYR A 110 -20.40 1.62 9.95
CA TYR A 110 -20.88 2.82 9.25
C TYR A 110 -21.10 4.03 10.17
N LYS A 111 -21.03 3.86 11.50
CA LYS A 111 -21.04 5.00 12.44
C LYS A 111 -19.66 5.65 12.54
N ASN A 112 -18.59 4.92 12.21
CA ASN A 112 -17.25 5.46 12.17
C ASN A 112 -17.05 6.26 10.86
N PRO A 113 -16.64 7.54 10.91
CA PRO A 113 -16.42 8.34 9.71
C PRO A 113 -15.17 7.94 8.93
N SER A 114 -14.30 7.09 9.47
CA SER A 114 -13.08 6.62 8.80
C SER A 114 -13.42 5.73 7.60
N ASP A 115 -12.59 5.79 6.56
CA ASP A 115 -12.78 4.98 5.35
C ASP A 115 -12.23 3.55 5.53
N ILE A 116 -12.69 2.63 4.68
CA ILE A 116 -11.99 1.36 4.45
C ILE A 116 -10.69 1.70 3.71
N VAL A 117 -9.55 1.33 4.28
CA VAL A 117 -8.24 1.60 3.69
C VAL A 117 -7.64 0.29 3.19
N ILE A 118 -7.32 0.24 1.90
CA ILE A 118 -6.64 -0.90 1.26
C ILE A 118 -5.26 -0.41 0.83
N LYS A 119 -4.20 -1.02 1.37
CA LYS A 119 -2.82 -0.72 1.03
C LYS A 119 -2.21 -1.90 0.28
N ILE A 120 -1.72 -1.65 -0.91
CA ILE A 120 -1.07 -2.65 -1.77
C ILE A 120 0.42 -2.34 -1.75
N PHE A 121 1.21 -3.34 -1.35
CA PHE A 121 2.67 -3.33 -1.38
C PHE A 121 3.15 -4.46 -2.31
N ASP A 122 4.44 -4.48 -2.60
CA ASP A 122 5.04 -5.50 -3.46
C ASP A 122 4.96 -6.91 -2.85
N ASP A 123 4.99 -6.99 -1.51
CA ASP A 123 5.05 -8.23 -0.72
C ASP A 123 3.75 -8.53 0.06
N ARG A 124 2.82 -7.57 0.17
CA ARG A 124 1.58 -7.74 0.94
C ARG A 124 0.45 -6.81 0.51
N ILE A 125 -0.78 -7.24 0.79
CA ILE A 125 -1.99 -6.43 0.67
C ILE A 125 -2.66 -6.37 2.04
N ILE A 126 -2.92 -5.15 2.51
CA ILE A 126 -3.51 -4.88 3.82
C ILE A 126 -4.88 -4.23 3.63
N PHE A 127 -5.92 -4.86 4.16
CA PHE A 127 -7.25 -4.32 4.33
C PHE A 127 -7.41 -3.82 5.76
N THR A 128 -7.78 -2.56 5.94
CA THR A 128 -8.08 -1.95 7.24
C THR A 128 -9.51 -1.45 7.21
N ASN A 129 -10.37 -2.09 7.99
CA ASN A 129 -11.79 -1.81 8.07
C ASN A 129 -12.13 -1.08 9.38
N PRO A 130 -12.88 0.04 9.34
CA PRO A 130 -13.40 0.68 10.53
C PRO A 130 -14.32 -0.24 11.34
N GLY A 131 -14.08 -0.29 12.65
CA GLY A 131 -14.79 -1.16 13.58
C GLY A 131 -14.03 -2.46 13.86
N LYS A 132 -14.22 -2.99 15.07
CA LYS A 132 -13.74 -4.30 15.50
C LYS A 132 -14.61 -5.43 14.95
N LEU A 133 -14.32 -6.67 15.31
CA LEU A 133 -15.27 -7.77 15.22
C LEU A 133 -16.59 -7.39 15.91
N TYR A 134 -17.69 -7.90 15.38
CA TYR A 134 -19.03 -7.56 15.87
C TYR A 134 -19.58 -8.67 16.76
N GLY A 135 -20.42 -8.31 17.72
CA GLY A 135 -20.96 -9.25 18.70
C GLY A 135 -19.89 -9.75 19.67
N ASN A 136 -19.92 -11.04 19.98
CA ASN A 136 -19.02 -11.67 20.95
C ASN A 136 -17.83 -12.39 20.30
N LEU A 137 -17.58 -12.14 19.01
CA LEU A 137 -16.55 -12.81 18.23
C LEU A 137 -15.15 -12.32 18.62
N GLN A 138 -14.23 -13.26 18.81
CA GLN A 138 -12.80 -13.00 18.99
C GLN A 138 -12.00 -13.44 17.76
N ILE A 139 -10.78 -12.92 17.62
CA ILE A 139 -9.89 -13.27 16.50
C ILE A 139 -9.58 -14.78 16.48
N GLU A 140 -9.46 -15.39 17.66
CA GLU A 140 -9.19 -16.82 17.84
C GLU A 140 -10.34 -17.69 17.32
N ASP A 141 -11.59 -17.24 17.46
CA ASP A 141 -12.77 -17.95 16.96
C ASP A 141 -12.74 -18.02 15.43
N LEU A 142 -12.37 -16.90 14.79
CA LEU A 142 -12.16 -16.84 13.35
C LEU A 142 -11.06 -17.80 12.94
N GLN A 143 -9.91 -17.82 13.62
CA GLN A 143 -8.80 -18.72 13.29
C GLN A 143 -9.19 -20.21 13.39
N ARG A 144 -10.07 -20.58 14.33
CA ARG A 144 -10.53 -21.96 14.50
C ARG A 144 -11.64 -22.40 13.54
N ASN A 145 -12.19 -21.48 12.74
CA ASN A 145 -13.42 -21.71 11.95
C ASN A 145 -14.64 -22.09 12.81
N ASP A 146 -14.59 -21.82 14.12
CA ASP A 146 -15.67 -22.15 15.05
C ASP A 146 -16.36 -20.86 15.49
N TYR A 147 -17.14 -20.29 14.56
CA TYR A 147 -17.83 -19.02 14.81
C TYR A 147 -19.16 -18.94 14.07
N VAL A 148 -20.10 -18.19 14.66
CA VAL A 148 -21.33 -17.77 14.00
C VAL A 148 -21.15 -16.33 13.55
N SER A 149 -21.22 -16.10 12.24
CA SER A 149 -21.08 -14.74 11.69
C SER A 149 -22.18 -13.83 12.21
N SER A 150 -21.76 -12.73 12.83
CA SER A 150 -22.63 -11.65 13.25
C SER A 150 -22.48 -10.48 12.27
N ILE A 151 -23.60 -9.87 11.90
CA ILE A 151 -23.65 -8.76 10.94
C ILE A 151 -24.22 -7.52 11.61
N ARG A 152 -23.53 -6.39 11.44
CA ARG A 152 -23.99 -5.09 11.95
C ARG A 152 -25.23 -4.61 11.22
N ASN A 153 -25.18 -4.72 9.89
CA ASN A 153 -26.24 -4.24 9.01
C ASN A 153 -26.81 -5.42 8.23
N ARG A 154 -27.94 -5.93 8.70
CA ARG A 154 -28.63 -7.06 8.07
C ARG A 154 -29.13 -6.75 6.66
N LEU A 155 -29.63 -5.54 6.43
CA LEU A 155 -30.15 -5.12 5.12
C LEU A 155 -29.03 -5.07 4.06
N LEU A 156 -27.84 -4.60 4.45
CA LEU A 156 -26.69 -4.56 3.56
C LEU A 156 -26.22 -5.97 3.19
N ALA A 157 -26.08 -6.84 4.18
CA ALA A 157 -25.74 -8.23 4.00
C ALA A 157 -26.76 -8.97 3.11
N GLU A 158 -28.05 -8.73 3.30
CA GLU A 158 -29.12 -9.29 2.49
C GLU A 158 -29.10 -8.78 1.05
N ALA A 159 -28.80 -7.50 0.82
CA ALA A 159 -28.64 -6.96 -0.53
C ALA A 159 -27.50 -7.66 -1.29
N PHE A 160 -26.33 -7.83 -0.67
CA PHE A 160 -25.22 -8.54 -1.31
C PHE A 160 -25.48 -10.05 -1.52
N PHE A 161 -26.26 -10.67 -0.63
CA PHE A 161 -26.73 -12.04 -0.83
C PHE A 161 -27.66 -12.16 -2.04
N LEU A 162 -28.63 -11.25 -2.18
CA LEU A 162 -29.59 -11.24 -3.30
C LEU A 162 -28.92 -10.93 -4.64
N MET A 163 -27.85 -10.15 -4.65
CA MET A 163 -27.05 -9.88 -5.86
C MET A 163 -26.18 -11.08 -6.28
N GLY A 164 -26.12 -12.15 -5.48
CA GLY A 164 -25.26 -13.31 -5.73
C GLY A 164 -23.78 -13.04 -5.42
N ASP A 165 -23.47 -11.91 -4.77
CA ASP A 165 -22.11 -11.55 -4.42
C ASP A 165 -21.60 -12.32 -3.19
N ILE A 166 -22.51 -12.72 -2.30
CA ILE A 166 -22.26 -13.51 -1.10
C ILE A 166 -23.08 -14.79 -1.15
N GLU A 167 -22.42 -15.95 -1.05
CA GLU A 167 -23.09 -17.26 -1.19
C GLU A 167 -23.76 -17.71 0.11
N ARG A 168 -23.07 -17.57 1.26
CA ARG A 168 -23.60 -17.95 2.59
C ARG A 168 -22.91 -17.15 3.69
N TYR A 169 -23.67 -16.64 4.65
CA TYR A 169 -23.14 -15.90 5.81
C TYR A 169 -22.12 -16.74 6.59
N GLY A 170 -20.99 -16.12 6.93
CA GLY A 170 -19.95 -16.72 7.77
C GLY A 170 -18.99 -17.68 7.10
N THR A 171 -19.18 -18.00 5.81
CA THR A 171 -18.25 -18.88 5.08
C THR A 171 -17.05 -18.15 4.49
N GLY A 172 -17.02 -16.81 4.55
CA GLY A 172 -16.02 -16.01 3.83
C GLY A 172 -14.57 -16.31 4.19
N PHE A 173 -14.23 -16.39 5.48
CA PHE A 173 -12.87 -16.74 5.90
C PHE A 173 -12.50 -18.21 5.64
N VAL A 174 -13.49 -19.10 5.54
CA VAL A 174 -13.29 -20.49 5.13
C VAL A 174 -12.89 -20.52 3.66
N ARG A 175 -13.65 -19.84 2.81
CA ARG A 175 -13.37 -19.74 1.37
C ARG A 175 -12.02 -19.08 1.08
N ILE A 176 -11.67 -18.01 1.80
CA ILE A 176 -10.34 -17.39 1.70
C ILE A 176 -9.25 -18.43 1.97
N ARG A 177 -9.38 -19.23 3.05
CA ARG A 177 -8.39 -20.27 3.38
C ARG A 177 -8.36 -21.43 2.38
N GLU A 178 -9.51 -21.85 1.88
CA GLU A 178 -9.59 -22.86 0.83
C GLU A 178 -8.86 -22.41 -0.43
N VAL A 179 -9.10 -21.18 -0.89
CA VAL A 179 -8.39 -20.63 -2.05
C VAL A 179 -6.89 -20.50 -1.78
N LEU A 180 -6.51 -20.03 -0.59
CA LEU A 180 -5.11 -19.91 -0.19
C LEU A 180 -4.36 -21.25 -0.09
N SER A 181 -5.06 -22.38 0.03
CA SER A 181 -4.41 -23.71 -0.02
C SER A 181 -3.69 -23.96 -1.35
N SER A 182 -4.12 -23.30 -2.44
CA SER A 182 -3.46 -23.34 -3.75
C SER A 182 -2.36 -22.29 -3.93
N TYR A 183 -2.21 -21.38 -2.96
CA TYR A 183 -1.25 -20.28 -2.89
C TYR A 183 -0.37 -20.45 -1.64
N THR A 184 0.44 -21.51 -1.61
CA THR A 184 1.29 -21.85 -0.44
C THR A 184 2.30 -20.77 -0.09
N GLU A 185 2.66 -19.93 -1.06
CA GLU A 185 3.54 -18.78 -0.89
C GLU A 185 2.83 -17.53 -0.37
N ILE A 186 1.53 -17.59 -0.05
CA ILE A 186 0.77 -16.47 0.53
C ILE A 186 0.28 -16.84 1.93
N GLY A 187 0.81 -16.14 2.93
CA GLY A 187 0.30 -16.12 4.29
C GLY A 187 -0.89 -15.18 4.45
N PHE A 188 -1.76 -15.51 5.41
CA PHE A 188 -2.92 -14.71 5.77
C PHE A 188 -2.96 -14.44 7.27
N LYS A 189 -3.07 -13.17 7.65
CA LYS A 189 -3.13 -12.71 9.04
C LYS A 189 -4.33 -11.80 9.25
N ILE A 190 -4.97 -11.91 10.41
CA ILE A 190 -6.01 -11.00 10.87
C ILE A 190 -5.65 -10.49 12.26
N GLU A 191 -5.95 -9.21 12.53
CA GLU A 191 -5.69 -8.57 13.83
C GLU A 191 -6.63 -7.39 14.05
N GLU A 192 -6.88 -7.03 15.32
CA GLU A 192 -7.57 -5.78 15.67
C GLU A 192 -6.54 -4.75 16.14
N ILE A 193 -6.59 -3.54 15.58
CA ILE A 193 -5.70 -2.43 15.94
C ILE A 193 -6.55 -1.22 16.31
N GLY A 194 -6.56 -0.84 17.59
CA GLY A 194 -7.44 0.23 18.06
C GLY A 194 -8.89 -0.12 17.77
N ASP A 195 -9.63 0.74 17.07
CA ASP A 195 -11.01 0.50 16.65
C ASP A 195 -11.12 0.02 15.19
N PHE A 196 -10.08 -0.62 14.65
CA PHE A 196 -10.04 -1.13 13.29
C PHE A 196 -9.79 -2.62 13.26
N PHE A 197 -10.44 -3.31 12.33
CA PHE A 197 -10.15 -4.68 11.96
C PHE A 197 -9.19 -4.69 10.77
N LYS A 198 -8.10 -5.44 10.87
CA LYS A 198 -7.08 -5.54 9.83
C LYS A 198 -6.98 -6.98 9.32
N ALA A 199 -6.97 -7.14 8.00
CA ALA A 199 -6.69 -8.40 7.31
C ALA A 199 -5.53 -8.20 6.33
N GLU A 200 -4.56 -9.11 6.33
CA GLU A 200 -3.31 -8.99 5.60
C GLU A 200 -2.99 -10.29 4.85
N LEU A 201 -2.82 -10.18 3.53
CA LEU A 201 -2.23 -11.23 2.69
C LEU A 201 -0.76 -10.85 2.45
N HIS A 202 0.18 -11.73 2.72
CA HIS A 202 1.62 -11.46 2.61
C HIS A 202 2.36 -12.66 2.02
N GLN A 203 3.51 -12.46 1.38
CA GLN A 203 4.26 -13.57 0.80
C GLN A 203 5.05 -14.36 1.86
N THR A 204 4.77 -15.65 2.01
CA THR A 204 5.53 -16.62 2.81
C THR A 204 6.75 -17.09 2.02
N GLY A 205 7.87 -16.37 2.19
CA GLY A 205 9.13 -16.62 1.47
C GLY A 205 10.05 -15.40 1.44
N SER A 206 9.48 -14.22 1.65
CA SER A 206 10.21 -13.04 2.12
C SER A 206 10.46 -13.24 3.61
N THR A 207 11.69 -13.52 4.02
CA THR A 207 12.09 -13.64 5.43
C THR A 207 11.87 -12.30 6.14
N SER A 208 10.65 -12.03 6.61
CA SER A 208 10.45 -11.23 7.81
C SER A 208 10.57 -12.20 8.97
N SER A 209 11.74 -12.23 9.61
CA SER A 209 11.95 -12.97 10.86
C SER A 209 10.84 -12.65 11.88
N PRO A 210 10.47 -13.60 12.76
CA PRO A 210 9.44 -13.37 13.76
C PRO A 210 9.91 -12.32 14.75
N ILE A 211 9.19 -11.20 14.87
CA ILE A 211 9.43 -10.23 15.94
C ILE A 211 8.63 -10.70 17.16
N THR A 212 9.31 -11.32 18.11
CA THR A 212 8.88 -11.42 19.50
C THR A 212 8.73 -10.01 20.09
N PRO A 213 7.76 -9.79 20.99
CA PRO A 213 7.39 -8.45 21.45
C PRO A 213 8.47 -7.92 22.38
N HIS A 214 9.27 -6.97 21.90
CA HIS A 214 9.98 -6.05 22.77
C HIS A 214 9.96 -4.65 22.18
N ASP A 215 9.42 -3.73 22.97
CA ASP A 215 9.46 -2.29 22.74
C ASP A 215 10.84 -1.82 22.28
N THR A 216 10.94 -1.27 21.06
CA THR A 216 11.70 -0.04 20.78
C THR A 216 11.40 0.47 19.35
N PRO A 217 11.26 1.79 19.13
CA PRO A 217 10.64 2.35 17.94
C PRO A 217 11.66 2.56 16.79
N HIS A 218 12.39 1.54 16.34
CA HIS A 218 13.50 1.71 15.39
C HIS A 218 13.55 0.67 14.26
N ASP A 219 12.49 0.57 13.45
CA ASP A 219 12.61 -0.06 12.13
C ASP A 219 11.84 0.72 11.07
N THR A 220 12.55 1.65 10.43
CA THR A 220 12.12 2.21 9.14
C THR A 220 13.22 1.86 8.14
N PRO A 221 12.93 1.09 7.06
CA PRO A 221 13.88 0.76 5.99
C PRO A 221 14.57 1.98 5.35
N HIS A 222 13.97 3.15 5.57
CA HIS A 222 14.42 4.44 5.09
C HIS A 222 15.68 4.96 5.85
N VAL A 223 15.84 4.64 7.14
CA VAL A 223 16.97 5.15 7.95
C VAL A 223 18.28 4.46 7.56
N GLU A 224 18.24 3.18 7.21
CA GLU A 224 19.42 2.41 6.79
C GLU A 224 20.15 3.01 5.59
N LYS A 225 19.39 3.33 4.52
CA LYS A 225 19.95 3.95 3.32
C LYS A 225 20.60 5.30 3.64
N LEU A 226 20.02 6.06 4.58
CA LEU A 226 20.62 7.32 5.05
C LEU A 226 21.94 7.08 5.80
N LEU A 227 22.00 6.07 6.68
CA LEU A 227 23.19 5.77 7.46
C LEU A 227 24.37 5.34 6.56
N LEU A 228 24.11 4.52 5.54
CA LEU A 228 25.11 4.14 4.52
C LEU A 228 25.68 5.35 3.77
N CYS A 229 24.88 6.41 3.57
CA CYS A 229 25.35 7.63 2.91
C CYS A 229 26.21 8.55 3.80
N CYS A 230 26.24 8.30 5.11
CA CYS A 230 26.80 9.15 6.17
C CYS A 230 28.15 8.66 6.73
N GLU A 231 28.87 7.77 6.03
CA GLU A 231 30.24 7.36 6.41
C GLU A 231 31.21 8.55 6.55
N LYS A 232 30.98 9.64 5.81
CA LYS A 232 31.67 10.92 5.94
C LYS A 232 30.65 12.02 6.29
N PRO A 233 31.03 13.05 7.08
CA PRO A 233 30.14 14.14 7.42
C PRO A 233 29.59 14.84 6.17
N ALA A 234 28.28 14.75 5.97
CA ALA A 234 27.63 15.24 4.76
C ALA A 234 26.52 16.24 5.08
N GLY A 235 26.38 17.24 4.22
CA GLY A 235 25.28 18.20 4.30
C GLY A 235 23.97 17.56 3.85
N ARG A 236 22.83 18.11 4.30
CA ARG A 236 21.48 17.66 3.88
C ARG A 236 21.35 17.50 2.37
N GLU A 237 21.86 18.45 1.58
CA GLU A 237 21.69 18.47 0.12
C GLU A 237 22.44 17.30 -0.54
N GLN A 238 23.66 17.03 -0.09
CA GLN A 238 24.44 15.88 -0.56
C GLN A 238 23.78 14.56 -0.17
N LEU A 239 23.18 14.47 1.02
CA LEU A 239 22.44 13.28 1.45
C LEU A 239 21.17 13.06 0.64
N GLN A 240 20.46 14.14 0.31
CA GLN A 240 19.28 14.08 -0.55
C GLN A 240 19.64 13.66 -1.98
N GLU A 241 20.73 14.19 -2.52
CA GLU A 241 21.24 13.82 -3.84
C GLU A 241 21.64 12.35 -3.92
N LYS A 242 22.42 11.86 -2.95
CA LYS A 242 22.81 10.44 -2.87
C LYS A 242 21.63 9.48 -2.75
N LEU A 243 20.53 9.92 -2.12
CA LEU A 243 19.33 9.12 -1.95
C LEU A 243 18.28 9.32 -3.05
N GLY A 244 18.52 10.23 -4.01
CA GLY A 244 17.56 10.56 -5.07
C GLY A 244 16.29 11.27 -4.57
N ILE A 245 16.31 11.89 -3.39
CA ILE A 245 15.12 12.47 -2.75
C ILE A 245 15.08 13.98 -2.98
N ARG A 246 14.15 14.42 -3.83
CA ARG A 246 13.93 15.84 -4.14
C ARG A 246 13.13 16.59 -3.06
N ASP A 247 12.14 15.93 -2.44
CA ASP A 247 11.30 16.54 -1.41
C ASP A 247 12.03 16.66 -0.06
N ARG A 248 12.35 17.91 0.31
CA ARG A 248 13.02 18.26 1.56
C ARG A 248 12.20 17.93 2.81
N LYS A 249 10.87 18.11 2.77
CA LYS A 249 9.97 17.89 3.92
C LYS A 249 9.81 16.40 4.19
N TYR A 250 9.70 15.61 3.13
CA TYR A 250 9.70 14.15 3.19
C TYR A 250 11.05 13.63 3.69
N PHE A 251 12.18 14.09 3.12
CA PHE A 251 13.52 13.73 3.60
C PHE A 251 13.69 13.97 5.11
N TYR A 252 13.28 15.15 5.58
CA TYR A 252 13.40 15.50 7.00
C TYR A 252 12.53 14.60 7.90
N LYS A 253 11.27 14.37 7.53
CA LYS A 253 10.33 13.61 8.37
C LYS A 253 10.61 12.11 8.37
N THR A 254 10.98 11.56 7.23
CA THR A 254 11.05 10.11 7.01
C THR A 254 12.45 9.54 7.26
N PHE A 255 13.50 10.34 7.07
CA PHE A 255 14.90 9.88 7.15
C PHE A 255 15.65 10.55 8.30
N LEU A 256 15.75 11.88 8.26
CA LEU A 256 16.67 12.62 9.14
C LEU A 256 16.19 12.70 10.59
N ARG A 257 14.91 13.05 10.81
CA ARG A 257 14.35 13.18 12.16
C ARG A 257 14.32 11.85 12.92
N PRO A 258 13.93 10.72 12.30
CA PRO A 258 14.06 9.41 12.95
C PRO A 258 15.51 9.13 13.33
N ALA A 259 16.47 9.21 12.40
CA ALA A 259 17.88 8.89 12.64
C ALA A 259 18.56 9.75 13.73
N LEU A 260 18.16 11.01 13.88
CA LEU A 260 18.60 11.88 14.97
C LEU A 260 17.94 11.51 16.30
N LYS A 261 16.64 11.16 16.28
CA LYS A 261 15.89 10.77 17.48
C LYS A 261 16.36 9.41 18.03
N THR A 262 16.75 8.51 17.13
CA THR A 262 17.31 7.19 17.47
C THR A 262 18.75 7.27 17.98
N GLY A 263 19.41 8.42 17.84
CA GLY A 263 20.82 8.59 18.18
C GLY A 263 21.80 7.90 17.23
N LEU A 264 21.35 7.46 16.04
CA LEU A 264 22.21 6.82 15.03
C LEU A 264 22.99 7.86 14.20
N LEU A 265 22.45 9.08 14.09
CA LEU A 265 23.13 10.25 13.53
C LEU A 265 23.23 11.36 14.56
N GLU A 266 24.27 12.17 14.42
CA GLU A 266 24.45 13.42 15.18
C GLU A 266 24.72 14.61 14.25
N MET A 267 24.49 15.81 14.78
CA MET A 267 24.79 17.07 14.10
C MET A 267 26.22 17.50 14.42
N THR A 268 26.97 17.96 13.41
CA THR A 268 28.32 18.48 13.64
C THR A 268 28.33 19.83 14.37
N ILE A 269 27.23 20.59 14.30
CA ILE A 269 27.06 21.87 15.00
C ILE A 269 25.73 21.86 15.79
N PRO A 270 25.67 21.20 16.96
CA PRO A 270 24.44 21.06 17.74
C PRO A 270 23.84 22.41 18.17
N GLU A 271 24.69 23.36 18.54
CA GLU A 271 24.33 24.71 19.01
C GLU A 271 23.61 25.56 17.95
N LYS A 272 23.79 25.23 16.66
CA LYS A 272 23.20 25.96 15.53
C LYS A 272 22.56 25.00 14.53
N PRO A 273 21.41 24.38 14.87
CA PRO A 273 20.78 23.32 14.08
C PRO A 273 20.32 23.79 12.69
N ARG A 274 20.10 25.10 12.51
CA ARG A 274 19.69 25.73 11.24
C ARG A 274 20.85 26.34 10.45
N SER A 275 22.11 26.07 10.84
CA SER A 275 23.29 26.56 10.13
C SER A 275 23.32 26.06 8.68
N LYS A 276 23.70 26.93 7.73
CA LYS A 276 23.95 26.52 6.34
C LYS A 276 25.12 25.55 6.20
N LEU A 277 26.03 25.54 7.18
CA LEU A 277 27.19 24.65 7.24
C LEU A 277 26.91 23.37 8.05
N GLN A 278 25.64 23.11 8.42
CA GLN A 278 25.30 21.91 9.20
C GLN A 278 25.55 20.64 8.40
N LYS A 279 26.25 19.69 9.03
CA LYS A 279 26.49 18.35 8.49
C LYS A 279 26.01 17.30 9.49
N TYR A 280 25.78 16.10 8.98
CA TYR A 280 25.34 14.95 9.75
C TYR A 280 26.39 13.84 9.63
N GLN A 281 26.70 13.18 10.74
CA GLN A 281 27.66 12.09 10.79
C GLN A 281 27.15 10.95 11.66
N LEU A 282 27.64 9.73 11.41
CA LEU A 282 27.31 8.55 12.19
C LEU A 282 27.87 8.66 13.61
N THR A 283 27.03 8.31 14.58
CA THR A 283 27.48 8.07 15.96
C THR A 283 28.09 6.68 16.09
N GLU A 284 28.69 6.38 17.25
CA GLU A 284 29.19 5.04 17.54
C GLU A 284 28.08 3.98 17.49
N ALA A 285 26.88 4.32 17.99
CA ALA A 285 25.69 3.48 17.87
C ALA A 285 25.28 3.28 16.40
N GLY A 286 25.36 4.32 15.56
CA GLY A 286 25.10 4.22 14.12
C GLY A 286 26.05 3.28 13.38
N ARG A 287 27.34 3.29 13.74
CA ARG A 287 28.36 2.40 13.16
C ARG A 287 28.15 0.94 13.57
N GLN A 288 27.88 0.70 14.85
CA GLN A 288 27.59 -0.66 15.35
C GLN A 288 26.31 -1.23 14.73
N TRP A 289 25.30 -0.38 14.54
CA TRP A 289 24.05 -0.76 13.89
C TRP A 289 24.27 -1.19 12.42
N LEU A 290 25.14 -0.48 11.67
CA LEU A 290 25.52 -0.88 10.31
C LEU A 290 26.36 -2.16 10.28
N ALA A 291 27.30 -2.33 11.21
CA ALA A 291 28.16 -3.50 11.27
C ALA A 291 27.39 -4.79 11.60
N GLY A 292 26.35 -4.71 12.43
CA GLY A 292 25.53 -5.86 12.84
C GLY A 292 24.66 -6.48 11.73
N ARG A 293 24.46 -5.78 10.59
CA ARG A 293 23.68 -6.28 9.45
C ARG A 293 24.52 -6.87 8.30
N GLY A 294 25.85 -6.73 8.34
CA GLY A 294 26.75 -7.24 7.29
C GLY A 294 27.21 -8.70 7.46
N GLN A 295 26.70 -9.43 8.46
CA GLN A 295 27.10 -10.82 8.77
C GLN A 295 25.95 -11.84 8.71
N SER A 296 24.81 -11.50 8.11
CA SER A 296 23.66 -12.41 7.96
C SER A 296 23.17 -12.47 6.53
#